data_AF-A0A0G0T7W0-F1
#
_entry.id   AF-A0A0G0T7W0-F1
#
_cell.length_a   1.000
_cell.length_b   1.000
_cell.length_c   1.000
_cell.angle_alpha   90.00
_cell.angle_beta   90.00
_cell.angle_gamma   90.00
#
_symmetry.space_group_name_H-M   'P 1'
#
loop_
_entity.id
_entity.type
_entity.pdbx_description
1 polymer ?
#
loop_
_entity_poly.entity_id
_entity_poly.type
_entity_poly.pdbx_seq_one_letter_code
_entity_poly.pdbx_strand_id
1 'polypeptide(L)'
;MNHNHEILITKQDVAPYIYFVCSMAQRGRMYGGLSGKSDYIGGVFDRWINIIPESVIFNKYFLPKIADNLEVISDYYEYDPKKSGIAPDVLGVKIGKKAIPFVEYVNKWRALKNAPQIEVKSFKKGQYMVSLRNQSYDKKYLVMAETNLDSDYLLPFFEQTVIGEDIYNKLKMDDNVFIKENLNKDLSSVTKIKRDNTNLGSLKLITVCLANDFMRYSNLCGEGGSPFYIKEINETRTPKTLPQTMTFSEWINKKIDNLYSWKENKLDNNKKHTLIDVYVENADKIQVLKNSKSSITIYTISKAKINDTELEANKTYIIKFQLLDRSGAKSGEYFMHKSIIDKIPNKEDIMLDNIKQYIR
;
A
#
# COMPACT_ATOMS: atom_id res chain seq x y z
N MET A 1 10.51 2.78 18.34
CA MET A 1 10.77 1.33 18.37
C MET A 1 11.05 0.89 16.94
N ASN A 2 12.09 0.08 16.71
CA ASN A 2 12.43 -0.42 15.37
C ASN A 2 11.40 -1.47 14.93
N HIS A 3 10.45 -1.08 14.08
CA HIS A 3 9.48 -2.00 13.45
C HIS A 3 10.15 -2.81 12.33
N ASN A 4 11.12 -3.66 12.69
CA ASN A 4 11.84 -4.53 11.75
C ASN A 4 11.31 -5.97 11.73
N HIS A 5 10.11 -6.21 12.27
CA HIS A 5 9.53 -7.54 12.26
C HIS A 5 8.80 -7.78 10.93
N GLU A 6 9.42 -8.60 10.08
CA GLU A 6 8.81 -9.11 8.86
C GLU A 6 8.04 -10.39 9.20
N ILE A 7 6.75 -10.41 8.86
CA ILE A 7 5.83 -11.52 9.13
C ILE A 7 5.72 -12.35 7.86
N LEU A 8 6.02 -13.64 7.98
CA LEU A 8 5.89 -14.59 6.89
C LEU A 8 4.41 -14.87 6.57
N ILE A 9 4.05 -14.81 5.29
CA ILE A 9 2.74 -15.26 4.79
C ILE A 9 2.89 -16.68 4.26
N THR A 10 2.08 -17.60 4.75
CA THR A 10 2.12 -19.03 4.41
C THR A 10 0.86 -19.45 3.68
N LYS A 11 0.89 -20.65 3.08
CA LYS A 11 -0.28 -21.27 2.45
C LYS A 11 -1.48 -21.36 3.40
N GLN A 12 -1.26 -21.66 4.68
CA GLN A 12 -2.32 -21.80 5.67
C GLN A 12 -3.05 -20.47 5.92
N ASP A 13 -2.31 -19.36 5.94
CA ASP A 13 -2.90 -18.02 6.16
C ASP A 13 -3.83 -17.61 5.00
N VAL A 14 -3.51 -18.04 3.79
CA VAL A 14 -4.20 -17.65 2.57
C VAL A 14 -5.33 -18.62 2.21
N ALA A 15 -5.32 -19.86 2.71
CA ALA A 15 -6.29 -20.89 2.33
C ALA A 15 -7.77 -20.50 2.57
N PRO A 16 -8.18 -19.91 3.72
CA PRO A 16 -9.57 -19.48 3.92
C PRO A 16 -10.00 -18.42 2.89
N TYR A 17 -9.09 -17.51 2.55
CA TYR A 17 -9.29 -16.51 1.52
C TYR A 17 -9.48 -17.13 0.12
N ILE A 18 -8.65 -18.11 -0.25
CA ILE A 18 -8.83 -18.84 -1.52
C ILE A 18 -10.21 -19.47 -1.60
N TYR A 19 -10.65 -20.13 -0.52
CA TYR A 19 -11.97 -20.74 -0.48
C TYR A 19 -13.09 -19.70 -0.66
N PHE A 20 -13.00 -18.57 0.05
CA PHE A 20 -13.97 -17.49 -0.04
C PHE A 20 -14.08 -16.94 -1.48
N VAL A 21 -12.95 -16.65 -2.12
CA VAL A 21 -12.91 -16.18 -3.51
C VAL A 21 -13.47 -17.19 -4.50
N CYS A 22 -13.07 -18.47 -4.38
CA CYS A 22 -13.62 -19.54 -5.21
C CYS A 22 -15.14 -19.66 -5.05
N SER A 23 -15.64 -19.53 -3.81
CA SER A 23 -17.08 -19.57 -3.52
C SER A 23 -17.83 -18.41 -4.16
N MET A 24 -17.29 -17.18 -4.09
CA MET A 24 -17.86 -16.01 -4.76
C MET A 24 -17.87 -16.18 -6.29
N ALA A 25 -16.75 -16.63 -6.87
CA ALA A 25 -16.63 -16.84 -8.31
C ALA A 25 -17.62 -17.88 -8.83
N GLN A 26 -17.79 -19.00 -8.12
CA GLN A 26 -18.72 -20.07 -8.50
C GLN A 26 -20.18 -19.60 -8.54
N ARG A 27 -20.55 -18.62 -7.71
CA ARG A 27 -21.91 -18.08 -7.63
C ARG A 27 -22.19 -16.99 -8.67
N GLY A 28 -21.18 -16.50 -9.38
CA GLY A 28 -21.32 -15.46 -10.41
C GLY A 28 -21.79 -14.11 -9.88
N ARG A 29 -21.61 -13.82 -8.59
CA ARG A 29 -22.06 -12.58 -7.95
C ARG A 29 -20.87 -11.66 -7.72
N MET A 30 -20.71 -10.64 -8.56
CA MET A 30 -19.78 -9.55 -8.30
C MET A 30 -20.48 -8.19 -8.29
N TYR A 31 -20.28 -7.47 -7.18
CA TYR A 31 -20.75 -6.10 -7.01
C TYR A 31 -19.71 -5.14 -7.61
N GLY A 32 -19.93 -4.61 -8.81
CA GLY A 32 -19.05 -3.60 -9.43
C GLY A 32 -19.22 -3.50 -10.94
N GLY A 33 -19.09 -2.28 -11.47
CA GLY A 33 -19.43 -1.92 -12.85
C GLY A 33 -18.69 -2.70 -13.94
N LEU A 34 -19.43 -2.95 -15.02
CA LEU A 34 -19.05 -3.64 -16.25
C LEU A 34 -17.84 -2.99 -16.94
N SER A 35 -16.66 -3.59 -16.77
CA SER A 35 -15.64 -3.63 -17.84
C SER A 35 -14.72 -4.85 -17.68
N GLY A 36 -14.55 -5.58 -18.79
CA GLY A 36 -13.60 -6.65 -19.10
C GLY A 36 -13.21 -7.65 -17.99
N LYS A 37 -13.70 -8.90 -18.07
CA LYS A 37 -13.25 -10.09 -17.31
C LYS A 37 -13.15 -9.95 -15.77
N SER A 38 -13.55 -8.82 -15.22
CA SER A 38 -13.42 -8.45 -13.81
C SER A 38 -14.41 -9.20 -12.91
N ASP A 39 -15.33 -9.94 -13.50
CA ASP A 39 -16.32 -10.85 -12.93
C ASP A 39 -15.85 -12.31 -12.81
N TYR A 40 -14.74 -12.67 -13.45
CA TYR A 40 -14.15 -14.01 -13.34
C TYR A 40 -13.23 -14.14 -12.13
N ILE A 41 -12.91 -15.38 -11.75
CA ILE A 41 -12.15 -15.72 -10.54
C ILE A 41 -10.86 -14.90 -10.35
N GLY A 42 -10.12 -14.60 -11.43
CA GLY A 42 -8.93 -13.75 -11.39
C GLY A 42 -9.22 -12.31 -10.94
N GLY A 43 -10.29 -11.70 -11.47
CA GLY A 43 -10.73 -10.37 -11.05
C GLY A 43 -11.25 -10.32 -9.61
N VAL A 44 -11.87 -11.41 -9.14
CA VAL A 44 -12.26 -11.57 -7.73
C VAL A 44 -11.02 -11.59 -6.83
N PHE A 45 -9.99 -12.37 -7.20
CA PHE A 45 -8.74 -12.45 -6.44
C PHE A 45 -8.07 -11.09 -6.29
N ASP A 46 -8.00 -10.29 -7.35
CA ASP A 46 -7.37 -8.96 -7.26
C ASP A 46 -8.17 -7.99 -6.38
N ARG A 47 -9.50 -8.09 -6.37
CA ARG A 47 -10.37 -7.18 -5.61
C ARG A 47 -10.28 -7.40 -4.10
N TRP A 48 -10.14 -8.66 -3.68
CA TRP A 48 -10.25 -9.05 -2.27
C TRP A 48 -8.91 -9.41 -1.63
N ILE A 49 -7.79 -9.18 -2.34
CA ILE A 49 -6.45 -9.55 -1.89
C ILE A 49 -6.05 -8.95 -0.53
N ASN A 50 -6.66 -7.84 -0.13
CA ASN A 50 -6.39 -7.17 1.16
C ASN A 50 -6.88 -7.95 2.39
N ILE A 51 -7.78 -8.93 2.24
CA ILE A 51 -8.16 -9.83 3.35
C ILE A 51 -6.95 -10.61 3.89
N ILE A 52 -5.98 -10.94 3.02
CA ILE A 52 -4.76 -11.65 3.42
C ILE A 52 -3.97 -10.84 4.48
N PRO A 53 -3.49 -9.61 4.18
CA PRO A 53 -2.74 -8.83 5.17
C PRO A 53 -3.58 -8.46 6.40
N GLU A 54 -4.90 -8.28 6.28
CA GLU A 54 -5.81 -8.05 7.42
C GLU A 54 -5.76 -9.21 8.43
N SER A 55 -5.98 -10.44 7.96
CA SER A 55 -5.98 -11.61 8.84
C SER A 55 -4.58 -11.88 9.41
N VAL A 56 -3.55 -11.81 8.56
CA VAL A 56 -2.17 -12.12 8.94
C VAL A 56 -1.64 -11.16 10.01
N ILE A 57 -1.82 -9.84 9.85
CA ILE A 57 -1.27 -8.87 10.81
C ILE A 57 -1.89 -9.03 12.20
N PHE A 58 -3.19 -9.32 12.26
CA PHE A 58 -3.86 -9.51 13.55
C PHE A 58 -3.46 -10.82 14.20
N ASN A 59 -3.58 -11.93 13.48
CA ASN A 59 -3.34 -13.25 14.03
C ASN A 59 -1.87 -13.50 14.42
N LYS A 60 -0.92 -12.94 13.65
CA LYS A 60 0.51 -13.21 13.89
C LYS A 60 1.25 -12.12 14.66
N TYR A 61 0.72 -10.90 14.74
CA TYR A 61 1.45 -9.79 15.34
C TYR A 61 0.68 -9.10 16.47
N PHE A 62 -0.58 -8.67 16.26
CA PHE A 62 -1.29 -7.92 17.31
C PHE A 62 -1.88 -8.81 18.39
N LEU A 63 -2.65 -9.83 18.02
CA LEU A 63 -3.38 -10.66 18.98
C LEU A 63 -2.47 -11.47 19.92
N PRO A 64 -1.32 -12.01 19.48
CA PRO A 64 -0.36 -12.67 20.39
C PRO A 64 0.18 -11.75 21.49
N LYS A 65 0.15 -10.42 21.30
CA LYS A 65 0.55 -9.46 22.35
C LYS A 65 -0.54 -9.24 23.40
N ILE A 66 -1.75 -9.71 23.14
CA ILE A 66 -2.91 -9.59 24.03
C ILE A 66 -3.13 -10.91 24.78
N ALA A 67 -3.26 -12.03 24.05
CA ALA A 67 -3.36 -13.39 24.59
C ALA A 67 -3.16 -14.48 23.50
N ASP A 68 -2.73 -15.67 23.89
CA ASP A 68 -2.33 -16.77 22.97
C ASP A 68 -3.50 -17.49 22.26
N ASN A 69 -4.74 -17.28 22.68
CA ASN A 69 -5.92 -18.01 22.19
C ASN A 69 -6.90 -17.13 21.41
N LEU A 70 -6.40 -16.03 20.86
CA LEU A 70 -7.17 -15.05 20.10
C LEU A 70 -7.01 -15.26 18.60
N GLU A 71 -8.13 -15.13 17.89
CA GLU A 71 -8.19 -15.15 16.43
C GLU A 71 -9.04 -13.97 15.95
N VAL A 72 -8.61 -13.30 14.89
CA VAL A 72 -9.37 -12.20 14.29
C VAL A 72 -10.57 -12.74 13.52
N ILE A 73 -11.69 -12.02 13.59
CA ILE A 73 -12.87 -12.30 12.76
C ILE A 73 -12.84 -11.35 11.57
N SER A 74 -12.41 -11.86 10.41
CA SER A 74 -12.40 -11.13 9.14
C SER A 74 -13.81 -11.07 8.50
N ASP A 75 -14.03 -10.10 7.63
CA ASP A 75 -15.27 -9.99 6.86
C ASP A 75 -15.30 -10.96 5.67
N TYR A 76 -16.08 -12.03 5.83
CA TYR A 76 -16.42 -12.96 4.75
C TYR A 76 -17.90 -12.86 4.33
N TYR A 77 -18.60 -11.79 4.73
CA TYR A 77 -19.97 -11.57 4.29
C TYR A 77 -20.03 -10.97 2.88
N GLU A 78 -20.95 -11.47 2.08
CA GLU A 78 -21.30 -10.88 0.78
C GLU A 78 -22.49 -9.93 0.95
N TYR A 79 -22.33 -8.65 0.62
CA TYR A 79 -23.40 -7.66 0.69
C TYR A 79 -23.22 -6.53 -0.32
N ASP A 80 -24.30 -5.80 -0.60
CA ASP A 80 -24.26 -4.55 -1.37
C ASP A 80 -23.86 -3.39 -0.44
N PRO A 81 -22.63 -2.85 -0.55
CA PRO A 81 -22.16 -1.80 0.36
C PRO A 81 -22.98 -0.51 0.25
N LYS A 82 -23.72 -0.29 -0.86
CA LYS A 82 -24.62 0.86 -1.00
C LYS A 82 -25.85 0.75 -0.10
N LYS A 83 -26.28 -0.48 0.21
CA LYS A 83 -27.44 -0.75 1.07
C LYS A 83 -27.02 -1.00 2.51
N SER A 84 -26.00 -1.82 2.69
CA SER A 84 -25.58 -2.35 3.99
C SER A 84 -24.55 -1.48 4.71
N GLY A 85 -23.95 -0.50 4.02
CA GLY A 85 -22.72 0.15 4.48
C GLY A 85 -21.51 -0.79 4.30
N ILE A 86 -20.32 -0.32 4.66
CA ILE A 86 -19.06 -1.08 4.58
C ILE A 86 -18.70 -1.52 6.00
N ALA A 87 -18.51 -2.81 6.22
CA ALA A 87 -18.00 -3.32 7.48
C ALA A 87 -16.52 -2.92 7.66
N PRO A 88 -16.03 -2.73 8.89
CA PRO A 88 -14.60 -2.57 9.10
C PRO A 88 -13.86 -3.87 8.77
N ASP A 89 -12.59 -3.76 8.41
CA ASP A 89 -11.75 -4.92 8.07
C ASP A 89 -11.61 -5.93 9.23
N VAL A 90 -11.81 -5.48 10.48
CA VAL A 90 -11.87 -6.32 11.69
C VAL A 90 -13.26 -6.29 12.30
N LEU A 91 -14.01 -7.40 12.16
CA LEU A 91 -15.36 -7.52 12.72
C LEU A 91 -15.39 -7.81 14.21
N GLY A 92 -14.31 -8.37 14.75
CA GLY A 92 -14.19 -8.76 16.16
C GLY A 92 -13.03 -9.71 16.40
N VAL A 93 -13.03 -10.33 17.57
CA VAL A 93 -12.07 -11.38 17.93
C VAL A 93 -12.79 -12.60 18.50
N LYS A 94 -12.17 -13.76 18.33
CA LYS A 94 -12.63 -15.03 18.89
C LYS A 94 -11.70 -15.42 20.03
N ILE A 95 -12.28 -15.85 21.15
CA ILE A 95 -11.56 -16.43 22.30
C ILE A 95 -11.98 -17.89 22.40
N GLY A 96 -11.13 -18.80 21.91
CA GLY A 96 -11.50 -20.21 21.78
C GLY A 96 -12.73 -20.40 20.88
N LYS A 97 -13.91 -20.70 21.46
CA LYS A 97 -15.19 -20.82 20.72
C LYS A 97 -16.09 -19.59 20.82
N LYS A 98 -15.79 -18.65 21.73
CA LYS A 98 -16.63 -17.47 21.96
C LYS A 98 -16.24 -16.36 20.99
N ALA A 99 -17.20 -15.82 20.24
CA ALA A 99 -16.99 -14.62 19.43
C ALA A 99 -17.30 -13.36 20.24
N ILE A 100 -16.43 -12.36 20.15
CA ILE A 100 -16.62 -11.02 20.73
C ILE A 100 -16.63 -10.02 19.57
N PRO A 101 -17.82 -9.56 19.16
CA PRO A 101 -17.96 -8.64 18.03
C PRO A 101 -17.50 -7.22 18.39
N PHE A 102 -16.92 -6.52 17.41
CA PHE A 102 -16.71 -5.06 17.43
C PHE A 102 -17.81 -4.31 16.66
N VAL A 103 -18.48 -5.02 15.76
CA VAL A 103 -19.61 -4.51 14.98
C VAL A 103 -20.75 -5.50 14.97
N GLU A 104 -21.95 -5.00 14.69
CA GLU A 104 -23.12 -5.83 14.44
C GLU A 104 -23.86 -5.34 13.19
N TYR A 105 -24.62 -6.23 12.56
CA TYR A 105 -25.46 -5.89 11.42
C TYR A 105 -26.92 -5.78 11.86
N VAL A 106 -27.48 -4.58 11.78
CA VAL A 106 -28.92 -4.31 12.02
C VAL A 106 -29.46 -3.48 10.87
N ASN A 107 -29.77 -4.15 9.75
CA ASN A 107 -30.07 -3.57 8.43
C ASN A 107 -28.96 -2.69 7.82
N LYS A 108 -27.89 -2.44 8.59
CA LYS A 108 -26.64 -1.79 8.23
C LYS A 108 -25.57 -2.19 9.25
N TRP A 109 -24.31 -2.17 8.84
CA TRP A 109 -23.19 -2.33 9.76
C TRP A 109 -23.15 -1.17 10.75
N ARG A 110 -23.05 -1.47 12.06
CA ARG A 110 -22.89 -0.47 13.11
C ARG A 110 -21.84 -0.91 14.13
N ALA A 111 -21.04 0.05 14.59
CA ALA A 111 -20.08 -0.15 15.66
C ALA A 111 -20.80 -0.42 16.99
N LEU A 112 -20.29 -1.39 17.75
CA LEU A 112 -20.71 -1.60 19.12
C LEU A 112 -20.10 -0.51 20.01
N LYS A 113 -20.82 -0.18 21.09
CA LYS A 113 -20.39 0.88 22.02
C LYS A 113 -19.03 0.51 22.62
N ASN A 114 -18.08 1.44 22.56
CA ASN A 114 -16.70 1.29 23.03
C ASN A 114 -15.85 0.24 22.29
N ALA A 115 -16.37 -0.36 21.22
CA ALA A 115 -15.59 -1.29 20.42
C ALA A 115 -14.50 -0.55 19.62
N PRO A 116 -13.27 -1.10 19.54
CA PRO A 116 -12.27 -0.56 18.63
C PRO A 116 -12.76 -0.69 17.19
N GLN A 117 -12.57 0.36 16.40
CA GLN A 117 -12.86 0.38 14.96
C GLN A 117 -11.54 0.46 14.22
N ILE A 118 -11.26 -0.56 13.40
CA ILE A 118 -9.94 -0.74 12.80
C ILE A 118 -10.10 -1.00 11.31
N GLU A 119 -9.33 -0.27 10.51
CA GLU A 119 -9.14 -0.49 9.09
C GLU A 119 -7.67 -0.83 8.84
N VAL A 120 -7.41 -1.78 7.97
CA VAL A 120 -6.07 -2.15 7.54
C VAL A 120 -5.84 -1.59 6.14
N LYS A 121 -4.77 -0.82 5.99
CA LYS A 121 -4.30 -0.34 4.70
C LYS A 121 -3.00 -1.03 4.37
N SER A 122 -3.13 -2.06 3.53
CA SER A 122 -2.00 -2.73 2.91
C SER A 122 -1.61 -2.08 1.60
N PHE A 123 -0.30 -2.03 1.32
CA PHE A 123 0.23 -1.51 0.07
C PHE A 123 1.46 -2.30 -0.35
N LYS A 124 1.62 -2.48 -1.67
CA LYS A 124 2.71 -3.28 -2.23
C LYS A 124 4.07 -2.65 -1.90
N LYS A 125 5.11 -3.47 -1.78
CA LYS A 125 6.50 -3.02 -1.57
C LYS A 125 6.94 -1.94 -2.58
N GLY A 126 6.62 -2.15 -3.86
CA GLY A 126 6.95 -1.19 -4.94
C GLY A 126 6.00 0.01 -5.10
N GLN A 127 5.01 0.19 -4.23
CA GLN A 127 4.06 1.31 -4.31
C GLN A 127 4.68 2.58 -3.70
N TYR A 128 4.47 3.75 -4.34
CA TYR A 128 5.06 5.04 -3.91
C TYR A 128 4.15 5.88 -3.02
N MET A 129 2.83 5.78 -3.21
CA MET A 129 1.85 6.59 -2.50
C MET A 129 0.82 5.74 -1.79
N VAL A 130 0.27 6.24 -0.71
CA VAL A 130 -0.91 5.67 -0.06
C VAL A 130 -2.02 6.72 -0.06
N SER A 131 -3.26 6.24 -0.18
CA SER A 131 -4.42 7.12 -0.25
C SER A 131 -5.55 6.69 0.69
N LEU A 132 -6.37 7.67 1.05
CA LEU A 132 -7.54 7.47 1.90
C LEU A 132 -8.69 8.38 1.44
N ARG A 133 -9.83 7.78 1.12
CA ARG A 133 -11.09 8.52 0.98
C ARG A 133 -11.72 8.66 2.36
N ASN A 134 -12.06 9.89 2.77
CA ASN A 134 -12.74 10.07 4.05
C ASN A 134 -14.20 9.64 3.92
N GLN A 135 -14.54 8.48 4.47
CA GLN A 135 -15.91 7.97 4.55
C GLN A 135 -16.40 7.96 6.01
N SER A 136 -16.11 9.04 6.74
CA SER A 136 -16.42 9.24 8.17
C SER A 136 -15.64 8.32 9.10
N TYR A 137 -14.32 8.18 8.85
CA TYR A 137 -13.43 7.31 9.61
C TYR A 137 -12.60 8.04 10.68
N ASP A 138 -12.93 9.29 11.00
CA ASP A 138 -12.08 10.22 11.76
C ASP A 138 -11.53 9.67 13.09
N LYS A 139 -12.26 8.75 13.74
CA LYS A 139 -11.88 8.11 15.02
C LYS A 139 -11.40 6.66 14.91
N LYS A 140 -11.32 6.11 13.69
CA LYS A 140 -10.87 4.74 13.47
C LYS A 140 -9.35 4.63 13.51
N TYR A 141 -8.87 3.48 13.95
CA TYR A 141 -7.47 3.10 13.79
C TYR A 141 -7.21 2.70 12.33
N LEU A 142 -6.09 3.18 11.80
CA LEU A 142 -5.52 2.75 10.54
C LEU A 142 -4.26 1.95 10.86
N VAL A 143 -4.30 0.66 10.53
CA VAL A 143 -3.14 -0.24 10.56
C VAL A 143 -2.49 -0.18 9.18
N MET A 144 -1.31 0.42 9.08
CA MET A 144 -0.61 0.62 7.82
C MET A 144 0.46 -0.45 7.66
N ALA A 145 0.31 -1.32 6.65
CA ALA A 145 1.22 -2.44 6.43
C ALA A 145 1.74 -2.50 4.99
N GLU A 146 3.02 -2.83 4.85
CA GLU A 146 3.62 -3.12 3.55
C GLU A 146 3.51 -4.62 3.25
N THR A 147 3.00 -4.97 2.07
CA THR A 147 2.96 -6.33 1.56
C THR A 147 4.00 -6.56 0.47
N ASN A 148 4.65 -7.72 0.52
CA ASN A 148 5.53 -8.23 -0.51
C ASN A 148 5.15 -9.67 -0.82
N LEU A 149 3.94 -9.85 -1.36
CA LEU A 149 3.47 -11.15 -1.86
C LEU A 149 4.25 -11.53 -3.12
N ASP A 150 4.62 -12.81 -3.22
CA ASP A 150 5.23 -13.35 -4.42
C ASP A 150 4.27 -13.21 -5.61
N SER A 151 4.80 -12.98 -6.81
CA SER A 151 3.99 -12.85 -8.03
C SER A 151 3.13 -14.08 -8.34
N ASP A 152 3.54 -15.24 -7.82
CA ASP A 152 2.93 -16.55 -8.01
C ASP A 152 2.35 -17.11 -6.70
N TYR A 153 1.96 -16.26 -5.73
CA TYR A 153 1.39 -16.68 -4.43
C TYR A 153 0.16 -17.60 -4.52
N LEU A 154 -0.56 -17.60 -5.66
CA LEU A 154 -1.70 -18.49 -5.92
C LEU A 154 -1.27 -19.88 -6.43
N LEU A 155 -0.06 -20.00 -7.00
CA LEU A 155 0.44 -21.23 -7.62
C LEU A 155 0.33 -22.45 -6.68
N PRO A 156 0.63 -22.36 -5.37
CA PRO A 156 0.53 -23.50 -4.44
C PRO A 156 -0.88 -24.05 -4.22
N PHE A 157 -1.91 -23.38 -4.73
CA PHE A 157 -3.30 -23.83 -4.64
C PHE A 157 -3.81 -24.51 -5.91
N PHE A 158 -3.03 -24.52 -7.00
CA PHE A 158 -3.36 -25.27 -8.20
C PHE A 158 -3.01 -26.76 -8.06
N GLU A 159 -3.82 -27.61 -8.70
CA GLU A 159 -3.56 -29.04 -8.74
C GLU A 159 -2.36 -29.38 -9.63
N GLN A 160 -1.66 -30.46 -9.28
CA GLN A 160 -0.57 -31.00 -10.10
C GLN A 160 -1.01 -31.41 -11.51
N THR A 161 -2.30 -31.69 -11.71
CA THR A 161 -2.90 -31.94 -13.02
C THR A 161 -2.75 -30.75 -13.97
N VAL A 162 -2.60 -29.52 -13.44
CA VAL A 162 -2.41 -28.28 -14.20
C VAL A 162 -0.94 -27.90 -14.33
N ILE A 163 -0.15 -28.09 -13.28
CA ILE A 163 1.24 -27.59 -13.20
C ILE A 163 2.31 -28.69 -13.38
N GLY A 164 1.89 -29.91 -13.67
CA GLY A 164 2.76 -31.08 -13.77
C GLY A 164 3.60 -31.16 -15.05
N GLU A 165 4.58 -32.06 -15.02
CA GLU A 165 5.55 -32.28 -16.10
C GLU A 165 4.90 -32.62 -17.45
N ASP A 166 3.81 -33.39 -17.42
CA ASP A 166 3.09 -33.79 -18.63
C ASP A 166 2.50 -32.58 -19.36
N ILE A 167 1.99 -31.59 -18.62
CA ILE A 167 1.49 -30.35 -19.20
C ILE A 167 2.65 -29.51 -19.73
N TYR A 168 3.74 -29.38 -18.97
CA TYR A 168 4.94 -28.67 -19.41
C TYR A 168 5.47 -29.24 -20.74
N ASN A 169 5.55 -30.57 -20.87
CA ASN A 169 6.02 -31.22 -22.09
C ASN A 169 5.10 -31.00 -23.29
N LYS A 170 3.77 -30.90 -23.09
CA LYS A 170 2.81 -30.56 -24.16
C LYS A 170 2.95 -29.13 -24.67
N LEU A 171 3.49 -28.22 -23.86
CA LEU A 171 3.69 -26.81 -24.20
C LEU A 171 5.03 -26.55 -24.92
N LYS A 172 5.90 -27.56 -25.07
CA LYS A 172 7.17 -27.41 -25.79
C LYS A 172 6.89 -27.22 -27.28
N MET A 173 7.49 -26.18 -27.84
CA MET A 173 7.48 -25.92 -29.28
C MET A 173 8.66 -26.62 -29.96
N ASP A 174 8.51 -26.96 -31.23
CA ASP A 174 9.61 -27.48 -32.04
C ASP A 174 10.45 -26.32 -32.57
N ASP A 175 11.46 -25.93 -31.79
CA ASP A 175 12.32 -24.79 -32.12
C ASP A 175 13.06 -25.01 -33.45
N ASN A 176 13.36 -26.25 -33.86
CA ASN A 176 14.01 -26.53 -35.14
C ASN A 176 13.12 -26.20 -36.35
N VAL A 177 11.80 -26.26 -36.16
CA VAL A 177 10.81 -25.93 -37.20
C VAL A 177 10.52 -24.44 -37.23
N PHE A 178 10.37 -23.82 -36.07
CA PHE A 178 9.86 -22.45 -35.97
C PHE A 178 10.95 -21.37 -35.81
N ILE A 179 12.17 -21.73 -35.41
CA ILE A 179 13.24 -20.77 -35.10
C ILE A 179 14.46 -21.04 -35.98
N LYS A 180 14.67 -20.16 -36.98
CA LYS A 180 15.87 -20.19 -37.83
C LYS A 180 17.09 -19.56 -37.15
N GLU A 181 16.88 -18.50 -36.38
CA GLU A 181 17.94 -17.73 -35.71
C GLU A 181 17.34 -16.95 -34.53
N ASN A 182 18.03 -16.93 -33.38
CA ASN A 182 17.61 -16.20 -32.17
C ASN A 182 18.83 -15.67 -31.40
N LEU A 183 19.77 -15.00 -32.10
CA LEU A 183 21.03 -14.55 -31.50
C LEU A 183 20.85 -13.53 -30.36
N ASN A 184 19.81 -12.69 -30.46
CA ASN A 184 19.50 -11.67 -29.45
C ASN A 184 18.77 -12.22 -28.21
N LYS A 185 18.33 -13.49 -28.25
CA LYS A 185 17.53 -14.14 -27.20
C LYS A 185 16.20 -13.43 -26.93
N ASP A 186 15.58 -12.88 -27.97
CA ASP A 186 14.27 -12.24 -27.89
C ASP A 186 13.12 -13.27 -27.72
N LEU A 187 13.39 -14.54 -28.02
CA LEU A 187 12.48 -15.67 -27.80
C LEU A 187 13.01 -16.60 -26.70
N SER A 188 12.10 -17.05 -25.83
CA SER A 188 12.38 -18.05 -24.78
C SER A 188 11.30 -19.13 -24.78
N SER A 189 11.70 -20.39 -24.59
CA SER A 189 10.75 -21.49 -24.39
C SER A 189 9.96 -21.30 -23.09
N VAL A 190 8.80 -21.98 -23.00
CA VAL A 190 8.03 -22.02 -21.75
C VAL A 190 8.92 -22.49 -20.59
N THR A 191 8.81 -21.81 -19.45
CA THR A 191 9.62 -22.13 -18.27
C THR A 191 8.92 -23.19 -17.44
N LYS A 192 9.65 -24.25 -17.08
CA LYS A 192 9.13 -25.28 -16.17
C LYS A 192 8.85 -24.67 -14.81
N ILE A 193 7.64 -24.91 -14.31
CA ILE A 193 7.24 -24.48 -12.97
C ILE A 193 8.04 -25.30 -11.94
N LYS A 194 8.74 -24.60 -11.04
CA LYS A 194 9.47 -25.19 -9.91
C LYS A 194 9.08 -24.43 -8.66
N ARG A 195 8.36 -25.06 -7.73
CA ARG A 195 8.09 -24.44 -6.43
C ARG A 195 8.04 -25.49 -5.32
N ASP A 196 9.07 -25.45 -4.49
CA ASP A 196 9.17 -26.24 -3.26
C ASP A 196 8.82 -25.40 -2.01
N ASN A 197 8.57 -24.09 -2.18
CA ASN A 197 8.42 -23.15 -1.09
C ASN A 197 6.93 -22.92 -0.69
N THR A 198 6.64 -23.07 0.59
CA THR A 198 5.32 -22.82 1.22
C THR A 198 5.14 -21.38 1.70
N ASN A 199 6.21 -20.59 1.74
CA ASN A 199 6.17 -19.14 1.91
C ASN A 199 5.58 -18.49 0.66
N LEU A 200 4.63 -17.58 0.83
CA LEU A 200 3.91 -16.84 -0.22
C LEU A 200 4.30 -15.36 -0.29
N GLY A 201 5.20 -14.93 0.60
CA GLY A 201 5.68 -13.56 0.69
C GLY A 201 5.70 -13.06 2.13
N SER A 202 5.74 -11.73 2.28
CA SER A 202 5.87 -11.12 3.60
C SER A 202 4.97 -9.92 3.81
N LEU A 203 4.79 -9.61 5.09
CA LEU A 203 4.04 -8.47 5.60
C LEU A 203 4.87 -7.72 6.63
N LYS A 204 4.90 -6.40 6.56
CA LYS A 204 5.59 -5.56 7.55
C LYS A 204 4.66 -4.47 8.05
N LEU A 205 4.47 -4.40 9.37
CA LEU A 205 3.81 -3.24 9.99
C LEU A 205 4.70 -2.02 9.85
N ILE A 206 4.13 -0.90 9.40
CA ILE A 206 4.84 0.39 9.36
C ILE A 206 4.43 1.25 10.55
N THR A 207 3.12 1.46 10.74
CA THR A 207 2.59 2.20 11.88
C THR A 207 1.14 1.84 12.13
N VAL A 208 0.64 2.12 13.33
CA VAL A 208 -0.78 2.22 13.63
C VAL A 208 -1.06 3.69 13.94
N CYS A 209 -2.07 4.29 13.33
CA CYS A 209 -2.42 5.69 13.61
C CYS A 209 -3.93 5.88 13.64
N LEU A 210 -4.42 7.07 14.00
CA LEU A 210 -5.82 7.42 13.78
C LEU A 210 -5.99 7.98 12.37
N ALA A 211 -7.17 7.82 11.77
CA ALA A 211 -7.45 8.38 10.45
C ALA A 211 -7.24 9.90 10.39
N ASN A 212 -7.58 10.62 11.47
CA ASN A 212 -7.28 12.05 11.58
C ASN A 212 -5.79 12.36 11.56
N ASP A 213 -4.96 11.53 12.19
CA ASP A 213 -3.50 11.72 12.15
C ASP A 213 -2.99 11.49 10.72
N PHE A 214 -3.46 10.43 10.04
CA PHE A 214 -3.13 10.23 8.62
C PHE A 214 -3.51 11.42 7.75
N MET A 215 -4.74 11.95 7.89
CA MET A 215 -5.20 13.10 7.12
C MET A 215 -4.36 14.36 7.37
N ARG A 216 -3.91 14.59 8.62
CA ARG A 216 -3.02 15.72 8.96
C ARG A 216 -1.67 15.64 8.26
N TYR A 217 -1.13 14.44 8.05
CA TYR A 217 0.15 14.22 7.38
C TYR A 217 0.01 14.10 5.85
N SER A 218 -1.22 14.13 5.32
CA SER A 218 -1.52 13.94 3.90
C SER A 218 -1.89 15.25 3.19
N ASN A 219 -2.00 15.17 1.87
CA ASN A 219 -2.54 16.21 1.00
C ASN A 219 -3.91 15.80 0.47
N LEU A 220 -4.93 16.63 0.70
CA LEU A 220 -6.24 16.43 0.09
C LEU A 220 -6.18 16.86 -1.39
N CYS A 221 -6.30 15.90 -2.29
CA CYS A 221 -6.58 16.18 -3.70
C CYS A 221 -8.10 16.20 -3.88
N GLY A 222 -8.66 17.38 -4.19
CA GLY A 222 -10.09 17.56 -4.44
C GLY A 222 -10.58 16.89 -5.73
N GLU A 223 -11.80 17.23 -6.14
CA GLU A 223 -12.39 16.73 -7.39
C GLU A 223 -11.52 17.08 -8.60
N GLY A 224 -11.23 16.08 -9.44
CA GLY A 224 -10.31 16.23 -10.58
C GLY A 224 -8.86 16.57 -10.21
N GLY A 225 -8.51 16.51 -8.92
CA GLY A 225 -7.17 16.81 -8.42
C GLY A 225 -6.23 15.62 -8.54
N SER A 226 -5.08 15.85 -9.17
CA SER A 226 -4.06 14.84 -9.46
C SER A 226 -2.83 15.05 -8.59
N PRO A 227 -2.38 14.05 -7.79
CA PRO A 227 -1.17 14.19 -6.99
C PRO A 227 0.09 14.01 -7.84
N PHE A 228 1.07 14.90 -7.65
CA PHE A 228 2.46 14.72 -8.05
C PHE A 228 3.26 14.20 -6.87
N TYR A 229 3.98 13.11 -7.08
CA TYR A 229 4.83 12.50 -6.07
C TYR A 229 6.27 12.38 -6.55
N ILE A 230 7.21 12.35 -5.61
CA ILE A 230 8.60 12.00 -5.89
C ILE A 230 8.64 10.54 -6.29
N LYS A 231 9.05 10.25 -7.53
CA LYS A 231 9.25 8.88 -8.01
C LYS A 231 10.63 8.37 -7.64
N GLU A 232 11.63 9.21 -7.81
CA GLU A 232 13.02 8.85 -7.54
C GLU A 232 13.87 10.11 -7.37
N ILE A 233 14.99 9.95 -6.69
CA ILE A 233 16.02 10.96 -6.53
C ILE A 233 17.34 10.32 -6.93
N ASN A 234 17.97 10.83 -7.98
CA ASN A 234 19.21 10.27 -8.52
C ASN A 234 20.34 11.29 -8.41
N GLU A 235 21.52 10.84 -7.97
CA GLU A 235 22.74 11.64 -8.08
C GLU A 235 23.03 11.94 -9.56
N THR A 236 23.52 13.13 -9.83
CA THR A 236 23.97 13.56 -11.14
C THR A 236 25.28 14.32 -11.03
N ARG A 237 25.88 14.63 -12.19
CA ARG A 237 27.13 15.37 -12.26
C ARG A 237 26.98 16.74 -11.60
N THR A 238 27.80 16.99 -10.58
CA THR A 238 27.94 18.32 -9.98
C THR A 238 28.57 19.30 -10.98
N PRO A 239 27.92 20.44 -11.26
CA PRO A 239 28.50 21.48 -12.10
C PRO A 239 29.82 22.02 -11.50
N LYS A 240 30.79 22.37 -12.35
CA LYS A 240 32.04 23.02 -11.90
C LYS A 240 31.79 24.39 -11.27
N THR A 241 30.78 25.10 -11.78
CA THR A 241 30.31 26.39 -11.26
C THR A 241 28.82 26.25 -10.98
N LEU A 242 28.40 26.55 -9.76
CA LEU A 242 26.99 26.52 -9.40
C LEU A 242 26.27 27.68 -10.10
N PRO A 243 25.14 27.42 -10.79
CA PRO A 243 24.30 28.49 -11.32
C PRO A 243 23.69 29.30 -10.17
N GLN A 244 22.95 30.37 -10.50
CA GLN A 244 22.17 31.08 -9.50
C GLN A 244 21.24 30.10 -8.77
N THR A 245 21.34 30.08 -7.44
CA THR A 245 20.59 29.15 -6.59
C THR A 245 19.55 29.88 -5.77
N MET A 246 18.45 29.19 -5.47
CA MET A 246 17.49 29.57 -4.42
C MET A 246 17.55 28.54 -3.29
N THR A 247 17.27 28.95 -2.06
CA THR A 247 17.21 27.99 -0.95
C THR A 247 15.99 27.08 -1.12
N PHE A 248 16.10 25.79 -0.83
CA PHE A 248 14.96 24.86 -0.93
C PHE A 248 13.80 25.25 -0.01
N SER A 249 14.12 25.84 1.16
CA SER A 249 13.13 26.42 2.08
C SER A 249 12.29 27.56 1.47
N GLU A 250 12.75 28.19 0.38
CA GLU A 250 11.95 29.19 -0.33
C GLU A 250 10.80 28.55 -1.11
N TRP A 251 10.87 27.24 -1.40
CA TRP A 251 9.88 26.49 -2.18
C TRP A 251 8.85 25.75 -1.32
N ILE A 252 9.14 25.61 -0.03
CA ILE A 252 8.36 24.78 0.88
C ILE A 252 8.02 25.52 2.18
N ASN A 253 6.91 25.16 2.80
CA ASN A 253 6.45 25.64 4.09
C ASN A 253 6.50 24.50 5.10
N LYS A 254 7.11 24.74 6.26
CA LYS A 254 7.11 23.77 7.36
C LYS A 254 5.68 23.55 7.85
N LYS A 255 5.25 22.30 7.98
CA LYS A 255 3.91 21.92 8.42
C LYS A 255 3.93 21.38 9.85
N ILE A 256 4.47 20.18 10.06
CA ILE A 256 4.61 19.53 11.37
C ILE A 256 5.96 18.81 11.38
N ASP A 257 6.78 19.03 12.41
CA ASP A 257 8.14 18.48 12.48
C ASP A 257 8.93 18.77 11.19
N ASN A 258 9.57 17.76 10.60
CA ASN A 258 10.30 17.88 9.33
C ASN A 258 9.42 17.58 8.11
N LEU A 259 8.08 17.61 8.24
CA LEU A 259 7.16 17.55 7.12
C LEU A 259 6.95 18.94 6.53
N TYR A 260 7.08 19.07 5.21
CA TYR A 260 6.95 20.32 4.49
C TYR A 260 5.94 20.20 3.35
N SER A 261 5.13 21.24 3.19
CA SER A 261 4.24 21.41 2.04
C SER A 261 4.86 22.32 0.99
N TRP A 262 4.61 22.07 -0.28
CA TRP A 262 5.04 22.94 -1.36
C TRP A 262 4.24 24.25 -1.34
N LYS A 263 4.91 25.39 -1.48
CA LYS A 263 4.23 26.71 -1.53
C LYS A 263 3.36 26.84 -2.77
N GLU A 264 3.85 26.33 -3.89
CA GLU A 264 3.16 26.30 -5.17
C GLU A 264 3.70 25.18 -6.05
N ASN A 265 2.92 24.77 -7.05
CA ASN A 265 3.37 23.81 -8.05
C ASN A 265 4.19 24.52 -9.14
N LYS A 266 5.49 24.70 -8.88
CA LYS A 266 6.44 25.26 -9.85
C LYS A 266 6.86 24.30 -10.96
N LEU A 267 6.38 23.05 -10.99
CA LEU A 267 6.76 22.10 -12.04
C LEU A 267 6.04 22.45 -13.34
N ASP A 268 4.70 22.39 -13.34
CA ASP A 268 3.88 22.63 -14.52
C ASP A 268 2.86 23.77 -14.34
N ASN A 269 2.83 24.42 -13.18
CA ASN A 269 1.93 25.52 -12.83
C ASN A 269 0.43 25.19 -12.93
N ASN A 270 0.07 23.90 -12.95
CA ASN A 270 -1.32 23.48 -12.97
C ASN A 270 -1.89 23.45 -11.55
N LYS A 271 -2.91 24.28 -11.28
CA LYS A 271 -3.57 24.38 -9.97
C LYS A 271 -4.32 23.10 -9.55
N LYS A 272 -4.69 22.23 -10.50
CA LYS A 272 -5.29 20.91 -10.19
C LYS A 272 -4.25 19.85 -9.86
N HIS A 273 -2.97 20.13 -10.07
CA HIS A 273 -1.89 19.23 -9.78
C HIS A 273 -1.27 19.58 -8.43
N THR A 274 -1.42 18.69 -7.45
CA THR A 274 -0.96 18.92 -6.08
C THR A 274 0.37 18.19 -5.87
N LEU A 275 1.46 18.93 -5.65
CA LEU A 275 2.69 18.32 -5.16
C LEU A 275 2.46 17.83 -3.73
N ILE A 276 2.62 16.54 -3.50
CA ILE A 276 2.44 15.98 -2.16
C ILE A 276 3.58 16.39 -1.23
N ASP A 277 3.25 16.51 0.05
CA ASP A 277 4.15 16.89 1.12
C ASP A 277 5.38 15.97 1.15
N VAL A 278 6.50 16.53 1.58
CA VAL A 278 7.81 15.86 1.64
C VAL A 278 8.38 15.95 3.03
N TYR A 279 9.02 14.87 3.48
CA TYR A 279 9.81 14.90 4.71
C TYR A 279 11.23 15.36 4.37
N VAL A 280 11.75 16.37 5.06
CA VAL A 280 13.07 16.95 4.73
C VAL A 280 13.88 17.21 6.00
N GLU A 281 15.07 16.61 6.09
CA GLU A 281 16.06 16.94 7.11
C GLU A 281 17.10 17.89 6.52
N ASN A 282 17.50 18.92 7.29
CA ASN A 282 18.44 19.96 6.87
C ASN A 282 18.00 20.69 5.57
N ALA A 283 16.73 21.09 5.50
CA ALA A 283 16.17 21.77 4.32
C ALA A 283 16.92 23.06 3.93
N ASP A 284 17.52 23.75 4.91
CA ASP A 284 18.36 24.95 4.71
C ASP A 284 19.72 24.63 4.05
N LYS A 285 20.09 23.36 3.99
CA LYS A 285 21.32 22.86 3.36
C LYS A 285 21.10 22.36 1.93
N ILE A 286 19.89 22.54 1.41
CA ILE A 286 19.52 22.16 0.05
C ILE A 286 19.27 23.44 -0.76
N GLN A 287 19.87 23.51 -1.94
CA GLN A 287 19.72 24.60 -2.89
C GLN A 287 19.06 24.09 -4.17
N VAL A 288 18.09 24.83 -4.70
CA VAL A 288 17.48 24.56 -6.00
C VAL A 288 18.32 25.21 -7.08
N LEU A 289 18.77 24.41 -8.05
CA LEU A 289 19.55 24.88 -9.20
C LEU A 289 18.66 25.23 -10.39
N LYS A 290 17.67 24.38 -10.67
CA LYS A 290 16.69 24.55 -11.75
C LYS A 290 15.54 23.56 -11.59
N ASN A 291 14.44 23.80 -12.28
CA ASN A 291 13.31 22.89 -12.38
C ASN A 291 12.87 22.71 -13.84
N SER A 292 12.08 21.68 -14.06
CA SER A 292 11.35 21.40 -15.31
C SER A 292 9.92 20.97 -14.99
N LYS A 293 9.14 20.58 -16.01
CA LYS A 293 7.76 20.09 -15.85
C LYS A 293 7.62 18.84 -14.98
N SER A 294 8.70 18.08 -14.78
CA SER A 294 8.65 16.81 -14.03
C SER A 294 9.88 16.56 -13.17
N SER A 295 10.74 17.57 -12.97
CA SER A 295 11.94 17.40 -12.15
C SER A 295 12.44 18.68 -11.50
N ILE A 296 13.15 18.52 -10.39
CA ILE A 296 13.90 19.59 -9.72
C ILE A 296 15.35 19.12 -9.58
N THR A 297 16.30 19.93 -10.03
CA THR A 297 17.72 19.71 -9.78
C THR A 297 18.13 20.49 -8.53
N ILE A 298 18.69 19.77 -7.56
CA ILE A 298 19.13 20.33 -6.29
C ILE A 298 20.63 20.12 -6.08
N TYR A 299 21.23 20.98 -5.26
CA TYR A 299 22.60 20.83 -4.74
C TYR A 299 22.54 20.80 -3.21
N THR A 300 23.36 19.96 -2.60
CA THR A 300 23.43 19.78 -1.14
C THR A 300 24.74 20.36 -0.62
N ILE A 301 24.65 21.30 0.33
CA ILE A 301 25.82 21.91 0.98
C ILE A 301 26.39 20.97 2.04
N SER A 302 25.51 20.29 2.78
CA SER A 302 25.87 19.25 3.75
C SER A 302 24.99 18.03 3.54
N LYS A 303 25.20 16.98 4.35
CA LYS A 303 24.26 15.87 4.40
C LYS A 303 22.85 16.38 4.71
N ALA A 304 21.90 15.87 3.95
CA ALA A 304 20.48 16.19 4.06
C ALA A 304 19.67 14.95 3.69
N LYS A 305 18.36 15.01 3.92
CA LYS A 305 17.47 13.90 3.59
C LYS A 305 16.21 14.43 2.96
N ILE A 306 15.74 13.77 1.90
CA ILE A 306 14.38 13.96 1.39
C ILE A 306 13.69 12.60 1.40
N ASN A 307 12.57 12.51 2.10
CA ASN A 307 11.83 11.28 2.31
C ASN A 307 12.75 10.20 2.93
N ASP A 308 12.91 9.06 2.27
CA ASP A 308 13.81 7.97 2.65
C ASP A 308 15.19 8.04 1.97
N THR A 309 15.42 9.05 1.12
CA THR A 309 16.68 9.22 0.39
C THR A 309 17.66 10.09 1.16
N GLU A 310 18.77 9.49 1.58
CA GLU A 310 19.93 10.20 2.11
C GLU A 310 20.67 10.92 0.98
N LEU A 311 21.02 12.18 1.21
CA LEU A 311 21.74 13.02 0.26
C LEU A 311 23.09 13.39 0.86
N GLU A 312 24.16 13.09 0.13
CA GLU A 312 25.53 13.36 0.56
C GLU A 312 25.90 14.83 0.37
N ALA A 313 26.90 15.30 1.12
CA ALA A 313 27.37 16.68 1.02
C ALA A 313 28.08 16.96 -0.32
N ASN A 314 27.94 18.18 -0.82
CA ASN A 314 28.56 18.69 -2.05
C ASN A 314 28.21 17.89 -3.32
N LYS A 315 26.97 17.39 -3.39
CA LYS A 315 26.47 16.59 -4.51
C LYS A 315 25.27 17.25 -5.17
N THR A 316 25.02 16.88 -6.43
CA THR A 316 23.87 17.33 -7.18
C THR A 316 22.93 16.16 -7.42
N TYR A 317 21.64 16.38 -7.23
CA TYR A 317 20.61 15.37 -7.41
C TYR A 317 19.51 15.87 -8.34
N ILE A 318 18.88 14.96 -9.07
CA ILE A 318 17.65 15.21 -9.81
C ILE A 318 16.53 14.48 -9.10
N ILE A 319 15.61 15.25 -8.51
CA ILE A 319 14.33 14.76 -7.99
C ILE A 319 13.38 14.65 -9.18
N LYS A 320 12.93 13.44 -9.51
CA LYS A 320 11.93 13.22 -10.55
C LYS A 320 10.56 13.03 -9.93
N PHE A 321 9.58 13.70 -10.52
CA PHE A 321 8.19 13.64 -10.10
C PHE A 321 7.35 12.88 -11.12
N GLN A 322 6.34 12.16 -10.63
CA GLN A 322 5.34 11.51 -11.47
C GLN A 322 3.94 11.99 -11.07
N LEU A 323 3.10 12.23 -12.07
CA LEU A 323 1.69 12.56 -11.90
C LEU A 323 0.87 11.27 -11.87
N LEU A 324 -0.02 11.14 -10.88
CA LEU A 324 -1.13 10.20 -10.95
C LEU A 324 -2.35 10.96 -11.48
N ASP A 325 -2.72 10.74 -12.74
CA ASP A 325 -3.86 11.42 -13.33
C ASP A 325 -5.18 10.95 -12.70
N ARG A 326 -5.89 11.90 -12.10
CA ARG A 326 -7.22 11.73 -11.49
C ARG A 326 -8.19 12.81 -11.99
N SER A 327 -7.96 13.35 -13.19
CA SER A 327 -8.81 14.37 -13.81
C SER A 327 -10.30 13.97 -13.89
N GLY A 328 -10.60 12.67 -14.01
CA GLY A 328 -11.97 12.12 -13.99
C GLY A 328 -12.55 11.79 -12.61
N ALA A 329 -11.81 12.02 -11.52
CA ALA A 329 -12.27 11.67 -10.17
C ALA A 329 -13.34 12.65 -9.66
N LYS A 330 -14.49 12.10 -9.22
CA LYS A 330 -15.66 12.86 -8.74
C LYS A 330 -15.66 13.17 -7.24
N SER A 331 -14.58 12.84 -6.53
CA SER A 331 -14.51 12.98 -5.07
C SER A 331 -13.09 13.22 -4.60
N GLY A 332 -12.96 13.92 -3.47
CA GLY A 332 -11.69 14.19 -2.83
C GLY A 332 -11.08 12.93 -2.21
N GLU A 333 -9.75 12.87 -2.19
CA GLU A 333 -8.98 11.78 -1.61
C GLU A 333 -7.66 12.31 -1.06
N TYR A 334 -7.29 11.84 0.13
CA TYR A 334 -6.02 12.18 0.77
C TYR A 334 -4.90 11.31 0.20
N PHE A 335 -3.75 11.91 -0.08
CA PHE A 335 -2.56 11.24 -0.59
C PHE A 335 -1.34 11.57 0.27
N MET A 336 -0.46 10.58 0.44
CA MET A 336 0.82 10.71 1.12
C MET A 336 1.86 9.85 0.40
N HIS A 337 3.12 10.30 0.40
CA HIS A 337 4.22 9.44 -0.03
C HIS A 337 4.46 8.35 1.03
N LYS A 338 4.59 7.09 0.59
CA LYS A 338 4.69 5.93 1.48
C LYS A 338 5.83 6.04 2.50
N SER A 339 6.95 6.64 2.10
CA SER A 339 8.12 6.85 2.97
C SER A 339 7.87 7.78 4.17
N ILE A 340 6.71 8.44 4.24
CA ILE A 340 6.36 9.40 5.31
C ILE A 340 5.47 8.73 6.36
N ILE A 341 4.91 7.54 6.08
CA ILE A 341 3.93 6.88 6.95
C ILE A 341 4.50 6.59 8.34
N ASP A 342 5.78 6.22 8.42
CA ASP A 342 6.47 5.96 9.69
C ASP A 342 6.71 7.23 10.54
N LYS A 343 6.43 8.42 9.98
CA LYS A 343 6.51 9.71 10.69
C LYS A 343 5.20 10.08 11.38
N ILE A 344 4.11 9.36 11.11
CA ILE A 344 2.84 9.55 11.81
C ILE A 344 2.97 8.98 13.23
N PRO A 345 2.50 9.70 14.28
CA PRO A 345 2.55 9.20 15.65
C PRO A 345 1.91 7.81 15.78
N ASN A 346 2.68 6.85 16.26
CA ASN A 346 2.22 5.48 16.43
C ASN A 346 1.21 5.38 17.60
N LYS A 347 0.13 4.63 17.40
CA LYS A 347 -0.99 4.39 18.31
C LYS A 347 -1.20 2.89 18.58
N GLU A 348 -0.21 2.05 18.26
CA GLU A 348 -0.25 0.59 18.42
C GLU A 348 -0.62 0.19 19.85
N ASP A 349 0.13 0.67 20.84
CA ASP A 349 -0.11 0.31 22.26
C ASP A 349 -1.52 0.73 22.71
N ILE A 350 -1.98 1.91 22.29
CA ILE A 350 -3.32 2.42 22.60
C ILE A 350 -4.40 1.53 21.95
N MET A 351 -4.19 1.10 20.71
CA MET A 351 -5.11 0.19 20.02
C MET A 351 -5.17 -1.16 20.73
N LEU A 352 -4.01 -1.72 21.11
CA LEU A 352 -3.92 -3.00 21.81
C LEU A 352 -4.60 -2.93 23.18
N ASP A 353 -4.39 -1.86 23.94
CA ASP A 353 -5.04 -1.64 25.23
C ASP A 353 -6.56 -1.53 25.07
N ASN A 354 -7.04 -0.81 24.05
CA ASN A 354 -8.47 -0.70 23.78
C ASN A 354 -9.12 -2.04 23.41
N ILE A 355 -8.45 -2.87 22.58
CA ILE A 355 -8.90 -4.23 22.30
C ILE A 355 -8.93 -5.04 23.60
N LYS A 356 -7.84 -5.02 24.38
CA LYS A 356 -7.69 -5.78 25.63
C LYS A 356 -8.76 -5.40 26.67
N GLN A 357 -9.11 -4.12 26.78
CA GLN A 357 -10.16 -3.65 27.68
C GLN A 357 -11.54 -4.09 27.21
N TYR A 358 -11.80 -4.08 25.90
CA TYR A 358 -13.11 -4.43 25.35
C TYR A 358 -13.43 -5.93 25.41
N ILE A 359 -12.42 -6.79 25.31
CA ILE A 359 -12.60 -8.25 25.24
C ILE A 359 -12.61 -8.94 26.62
N ARG A 360 -12.28 -8.20 27.68
CA ARG A 360 -12.43 -8.61 29.09
C ARG A 360 -13.89 -8.50 29.50
#